data_AF-A0A9X3FYC6-F1
#
_entry.id   AF-A0A9X3FYC6-F1
#
_cell.length_a   1.000
_cell.length_b   1.000
_cell.length_c   1.000
_cell.angle_alpha   90.00
_cell.angle_beta   90.00
_cell.angle_gamma   90.00
#
_symmetry.space_group_name_H-M   'P 1'
#
loop_
_entity.id
_entity.type
_entity.pdbx_description
1 polymer ?
#
loop_
_entity_poly.entity_id
_entity_poly.type
_entity_poly.pdbx_seq_one_letter_code
_entity_poly.pdbx_strand_id
1 'polypeptide(L)'
;MNPAESLQLGALYDALRTPAPMPADPTQLTSWMARVEADAALTGLISRVLNSGSATEAEVTDAQALFEKSGTAADPARVARAYDVLHRNAD
;
A
#
# COMPACT_ATOMS: atom_id res chain seq x y z
N MET A 1 15.85 7.71 -1.98
CA MET A 1 14.99 7.76 -0.78
C MET A 1 15.80 8.17 0.44
N ASN A 2 15.27 9.05 1.29
CA ASN A 2 15.95 9.44 2.54
C ASN A 2 15.56 8.51 3.72
N PRO A 3 16.35 8.48 4.82
CA PRO A 3 16.09 7.56 5.93
C PRO A 3 14.73 7.73 6.61
N ALA A 4 14.20 8.96 6.69
CA ALA A 4 12.90 9.22 7.31
C ALA A 4 11.75 8.66 6.46
N GLU A 5 11.85 8.78 5.13
CA GLU A 5 10.92 8.17 4.18
C GLU A 5 10.95 6.64 4.30
N SER A 6 12.14 6.03 4.39
CA SER A 6 12.27 4.58 4.59
C SER A 6 11.63 4.11 5.89
N LEU A 7 11.81 4.86 6.99
CA LEU A 7 11.16 4.56 8.28
C LEU A 7 9.63 4.70 8.20
N GLN A 8 9.13 5.72 7.53
CA GLN A 8 7.69 5.92 7.32
C GLN A 8 7.08 4.75 6.53
N LEU A 9 7.74 4.34 5.45
CA LEU A 9 7.30 3.19 4.64
C LEU A 9 7.35 1.89 5.44
N GLY A 10 8.42 1.65 6.21
CA GLY A 10 8.53 0.46 7.08
C GLY A 10 7.41 0.38 8.11
N ALA A 11 7.11 1.50 8.78
CA ALA A 11 6.01 1.56 9.75
C ALA A 11 4.62 1.40 9.09
N LEU A 12 4.47 1.72 7.81
CA LEU A 12 3.24 1.47 7.06
C LEU A 12 3.15 0.00 6.62
N TYR A 13 4.26 -0.58 6.16
CA TYR A 13 4.35 -2.01 5.85
C TYR A 13 3.90 -2.88 7.03
N ASP A 14 4.38 -2.57 8.24
CA ASP A 14 3.98 -3.30 9.44
C ASP A 14 2.48 -3.18 9.76
N ALA A 15 1.87 -2.05 9.43
CA ALA A 15 0.43 -1.84 9.61
C ALA A 15 -0.40 -2.61 8.57
N LEU A 16 0.07 -2.67 7.32
CA LEU A 16 -0.65 -3.27 6.20
C LEU A 16 -0.46 -4.78 6.09
N ARG A 17 0.69 -5.33 6.55
CA ARG A 17 0.97 -6.77 6.48
C ARG A 17 0.01 -7.64 7.29
N THR A 18 -0.77 -7.03 8.19
CA THR A 18 -1.86 -7.68 8.90
C THR A 18 -3.18 -7.12 8.35
N PRO A 19 -3.88 -7.85 7.48
CA PRO A 19 -5.14 -7.36 6.90
C PRO A 19 -6.20 -7.18 8.00
N ALA A 20 -7.13 -6.25 7.76
CA ALA A 20 -8.30 -6.10 8.62
C ALA A 20 -9.08 -7.43 8.71
N PRO A 21 -9.70 -7.74 9.86
CA PRO A 21 -10.47 -8.95 10.03
C PRO A 21 -11.53 -9.12 8.94
N MET A 22 -11.70 -10.35 8.46
CA MET A 22 -12.75 -10.69 7.50
C MET A 22 -14.13 -10.33 8.10
N PRO A 23 -15.02 -9.67 7.35
CA PRO A 23 -16.34 -9.33 7.84
C PRO A 23 -17.18 -10.61 8.04
N ALA A 24 -18.05 -10.59 9.06
CA ALA A 24 -19.00 -11.68 9.29
C ALA A 24 -20.17 -11.66 8.28
N ASP A 25 -20.47 -10.48 7.72
CA ASP A 25 -21.52 -10.28 6.72
C ASP A 25 -21.01 -10.65 5.31
N PRO A 26 -21.57 -11.69 4.66
CA PRO A 26 -21.14 -12.12 3.33
C PRO A 26 -21.27 -11.04 2.26
N THR A 27 -22.21 -10.11 2.41
CA THR A 27 -22.43 -9.03 1.43
C THR A 27 -21.26 -8.05 1.37
N GLN A 28 -20.43 -8.02 2.41
CA GLN A 28 -19.26 -7.14 2.51
C GLN A 28 -17.98 -7.81 2.00
N LEU A 29 -17.99 -9.13 1.75
CA LEU A 29 -16.79 -9.91 1.40
C LEU A 29 -16.09 -9.37 0.16
N THR A 30 -16.83 -9.07 -0.92
CA THR A 30 -16.23 -8.54 -2.15
C THR A 30 -15.50 -7.23 -1.91
N SER A 31 -16.10 -6.32 -1.13
CA SER A 31 -15.46 -5.04 -0.79
C SER A 31 -14.23 -5.21 0.12
N TRP A 32 -14.27 -6.19 1.03
CA TRP A 32 -13.16 -6.51 1.90
C TRP A 32 -12.00 -7.12 1.12
N MET A 33 -12.27 -8.06 0.21
CA MET A 33 -11.25 -8.65 -0.66
C MET A 33 -10.56 -7.57 -1.52
N ALA A 34 -11.33 -6.65 -2.11
CA ALA A 34 -10.80 -5.57 -2.91
C ALA A 34 -9.88 -4.63 -2.11
N ARG A 35 -10.20 -4.35 -0.84
CA ARG A 35 -9.32 -3.60 0.08
C ARG A 35 -8.06 -4.37 0.42
N VAL A 36 -8.18 -5.66 0.74
CA VAL A 36 -7.03 -6.53 1.03
C VAL A 36 -6.08 -6.60 -0.16
N GLU A 37 -6.61 -6.67 -1.38
CA GLU A 37 -5.82 -6.64 -2.62
C GLU A 37 -5.06 -5.32 -2.78
N ALA A 38 -5.73 -4.18 -2.58
CA ALA A 38 -5.09 -2.86 -2.65
C ALA A 38 -3.99 -2.70 -1.59
N ASP A 39 -4.27 -3.08 -0.34
CA ASP A 39 -3.30 -3.04 0.76
C ASP A 39 -2.12 -3.98 0.48
N ALA A 40 -2.36 -5.17 -0.05
CA ALA A 40 -1.31 -6.13 -0.41
C ALA A 40 -0.41 -5.63 -1.55
N ALA A 41 -0.98 -4.99 -2.57
CA ALA A 41 -0.22 -4.38 -3.67
C ALA A 41 0.76 -3.31 -3.13
N LEU A 42 0.27 -2.42 -2.26
CA LEU A 42 1.12 -1.42 -1.61
C LEU A 42 2.18 -2.05 -0.69
N THR A 43 1.81 -3.06 0.08
CA THR A 43 2.75 -3.77 0.98
C THR A 43 3.89 -4.42 0.18
N GLY A 44 3.56 -5.01 -0.97
CA GLY A 44 4.54 -5.59 -1.90
C GLY A 44 5.49 -4.55 -2.49
N LEU A 45 4.97 -3.39 -2.92
CA LEU A 45 5.79 -2.27 -3.40
C LEU A 45 6.75 -1.76 -2.33
N ILE A 46 6.24 -1.51 -1.12
CA ILE A 46 7.07 -1.05 -0.01
C ILE A 46 8.18 -2.07 0.28
N SER A 47 7.83 -3.36 0.37
CA SER A 47 8.81 -4.41 0.59
C SER A 47 9.89 -4.42 -0.49
N ARG A 48 9.50 -4.27 -1.77
CA ARG A 48 10.46 -4.23 -2.88
C ARG A 48 11.36 -3.01 -2.77
N VAL A 49 10.82 -1.82 -2.59
CA VAL A 49 11.62 -0.59 -2.55
C VAL A 49 12.59 -0.60 -1.36
N LEU A 50 12.17 -1.09 -0.20
CA LEU A 50 13.03 -1.16 0.98
C LEU A 50 14.16 -2.21 0.88
N ASN A 51 13.98 -3.28 0.09
CA ASN A 51 14.96 -4.38 -0.01
C ASN A 51 15.76 -4.39 -1.32
N SER A 52 15.15 -3.96 -2.43
CA SER A 52 15.72 -4.02 -3.78
C SER A 52 16.02 -2.63 -4.37
N GLY A 53 15.53 -1.56 -3.74
CA GLY A 53 15.94 -0.19 -4.03
C GLY A 53 15.01 0.61 -4.94
N SER A 54 14.16 -0.03 -5.76
CA SER A 54 13.23 0.69 -6.64
C SER A 54 11.97 -0.10 -7.01
N ALA A 55 11.00 0.62 -7.56
CA ALA A 55 9.80 0.14 -8.24
C ALA A 55 9.60 1.02 -9.49
N THR A 56 8.95 0.49 -10.51
CA THR A 56 8.69 1.29 -11.73
C THR A 56 7.51 2.25 -11.53
N GLU A 57 7.50 3.37 -12.26
CA GLU A 57 6.38 4.32 -12.23
C GLU A 57 5.02 3.64 -12.53
N ALA A 58 5.02 2.68 -13.46
CA ALA A 58 3.83 1.91 -13.82
C ALA A 58 3.31 1.08 -12.63
N GLU A 59 4.19 0.38 -11.92
CA GLU A 59 3.79 -0.43 -10.76
C GLU A 59 3.22 0.43 -9.63
N VAL A 60 3.81 1.60 -9.38
CA VAL A 60 3.31 2.55 -8.37
C VAL A 60 1.95 3.11 -8.77
N THR A 61 1.78 3.48 -10.04
CA THR A 61 0.52 4.00 -10.58
C THR A 61 -0.61 2.98 -10.51
N ASP A 62 -0.34 1.74 -10.94
CA ASP A 62 -1.34 0.66 -10.93
C ASP A 62 -1.80 0.34 -9.51
N ALA A 63 -0.86 0.26 -8.57
CA ALA A 63 -1.19 0.03 -7.16
C ALA A 63 -1.97 1.22 -6.56
N GLN A 64 -1.62 2.45 -6.91
CA GLN A 64 -2.36 3.62 -6.46
C GLN A 64 -3.80 3.61 -6.98
N ALA A 65 -4.01 3.23 -8.23
CA ALA A 65 -5.35 3.11 -8.80
C ALA A 65 -6.20 2.06 -8.07
N LEU A 66 -5.59 0.95 -7.62
CA LEU A 66 -6.27 -0.03 -6.76
C LEU A 66 -6.69 0.58 -5.41
N PHE A 67 -5.80 1.34 -4.78
CA PHE A 67 -6.12 2.06 -3.54
C PHE A 67 -7.25 3.08 -3.73
N GLU A 68 -7.22 3.89 -4.79
CA GLU A 68 -8.25 4.89 -5.07
C GLU A 68 -9.62 4.26 -5.30
N LYS A 69 -9.65 3.08 -5.94
CA LYS A 69 -10.88 2.33 -6.20
C LYS A 69 -11.43 1.61 -4.97
N SER A 70 -10.56 0.95 -4.21
CA SER A 70 -10.95 -0.01 -3.17
C SER A 70 -10.87 0.57 -1.75
N GLY A 71 -10.06 1.60 -1.56
CA GLY A 71 -9.68 2.13 -0.26
C GLY A 71 -8.62 1.26 0.45
N THR A 72 -8.42 1.55 1.73
CA THR A 72 -7.46 0.88 2.60
C THR A 72 -8.08 0.67 3.99
N ALA A 73 -7.61 -0.32 4.73
CA ALA A 73 -7.92 -0.44 6.16
C ALA A 73 -7.00 0.40 7.08
N ALA A 74 -5.88 0.91 6.54
CA ALA A 74 -4.97 1.79 7.26
C ALA A 74 -5.46 3.25 7.26
N ASP A 75 -4.65 4.16 7.80
CA ASP A 75 -4.89 5.60 7.67
C ASP A 75 -4.70 6.03 6.20
N PRO A 76 -5.76 6.50 5.50
CA PRO A 76 -5.67 6.89 4.09
C PRO A 76 -4.65 8.01 3.83
N ALA A 77 -4.46 8.93 4.79
CA ALA A 77 -3.48 10.01 4.64
C ALA A 77 -2.03 9.49 4.76
N ARG A 78 -1.81 8.38 5.48
CA ARG A 78 -0.51 7.71 5.49
C ARG A 78 -0.25 6.95 4.19
N VAL A 79 -1.29 6.33 3.63
CA VAL A 79 -1.22 5.62 2.35
C VAL A 79 -0.97 6.58 1.18
N ALA A 80 -1.71 7.70 1.09
CA ALA A 80 -1.48 8.71 0.06
C ALA A 80 -0.04 9.24 0.10
N ARG A 81 0.46 9.59 1.30
CA ARG A 81 1.85 10.03 1.47
C ARG A 81 2.87 8.95 1.09
N ALA A 82 2.54 7.67 1.24
CA ALA A 82 3.43 6.59 0.81
C ALA A 82 3.53 6.53 -0.72
N TYR A 83 2.41 6.69 -1.44
CA TYR A 83 2.44 6.81 -2.90
C TYR A 83 3.24 8.03 -3.37
N ASP A 84 3.13 9.18 -2.70
CA ASP A 84 3.97 10.36 -3.00
C ASP A 84 5.48 10.08 -2.83
N VAL A 85 5.85 9.28 -1.83
CA VAL A 85 7.24 8.86 -1.62
C VAL A 85 7.66 7.89 -2.72
N LEU A 86 6.83 6.90 -3.04
CA LEU A 86 7.13 5.87 -4.04
C LEU A 86 7.29 6.50 -5.44
N HIS A 87 6.38 7.39 -5.86
CA HIS A 87 6.48 8.10 -7.14
C HIS A 87 7.76 8.92 -7.28
N ARG A 88 8.17 9.63 -6.22
CA ARG A 88 9.43 10.42 -6.25
C ARG A 88 10.69 9.56 -6.34
N ASN A 89 10.60 8.26 -6.08
CA ASN A 89 11.71 7.32 -6.08
C ASN A 89 11.51 6.17 -7.09
N ALA A 90 10.52 6.28 -7.98
CA ALA A 90 10.31 5.32 -9.04
C ALA A 90 11.31 5.53 -10.17
N ASP A 91 11.68 4.43 -10.83
CA ASP A 91 12.53 4.41 -12.03
C ASP A 91 11.70 4.58 -13.32
#